data_AF-A0A0Q9KVY7-F1
#
_entry.id   AF-A0A0Q9KVY7-F1
#
_cell.length_a   1.000
_cell.length_b   1.000
_cell.length_c   1.000
_cell.angle_alpha   90.00
_cell.angle_beta   90.00
_cell.angle_gamma   90.00
#
_symmetry.space_group_name_H-M   'P 1'
#
loop_
_entity.id
_entity.type
_entity.pdbx_description
1 polymer ?
#
loop_
_entity_poly.entity_id
_entity_poly.type
_entity_poly.pdbx_seq_one_letter_code
_entity_poly.pdbx_strand_id
1 'polypeptide(L)'
;MDIKKSLILLLVVISLVGCINNTTVVKENEAVKKIDSKSINYEEVSKMLEHEINYLFYHEPLQQFTIYFPFQIEKIGIQQAFLYLNEKLVTKNIEILSFHNNKLTFQIGEFVPEFNIMQVILESGEILRLYTGTHYLEEWKMPLNKPDMESHVINAHSFINQMLEYTSDITLDRLNDLEIKVLLPTLFVEQLKIKQPEIDRSGNTFKYMVKIPKEYLQVNKITNITFEAIWFQEKTNQGKYFLIKESVPVNFKDGTKT
;
A
#
# COMPACT_ATOMS: atom_id res chain seq x y z
N MET A 1 -21.85 -4.69 -60.32
CA MET A 1 -21.65 -5.73 -59.30
C MET A 1 -20.23 -6.25 -59.50
N ASP A 2 -19.25 -6.17 -58.61
CA ASP A 2 -19.26 -6.13 -57.16
C ASP A 2 -18.03 -5.36 -56.63
N ILE A 3 -18.02 -4.03 -56.75
CA ILE A 3 -17.04 -3.16 -56.05
C ILE A 3 -17.60 -2.71 -54.68
N LYS A 4 -18.92 -2.85 -54.46
CA LYS A 4 -19.59 -2.50 -53.19
C LYS A 4 -19.47 -3.56 -52.09
N LYS A 5 -19.03 -4.79 -52.40
CA LYS A 5 -18.84 -5.85 -51.39
C LYS A 5 -17.46 -5.81 -50.72
N SER A 6 -16.47 -5.15 -51.34
CA SER A 6 -15.10 -5.09 -50.78
C SER A 6 -14.89 -3.95 -49.79
N LEU A 7 -15.78 -2.94 -49.76
CA LEU A 7 -15.68 -1.82 -48.82
C LEU A 7 -16.35 -2.11 -47.45
N ILE A 8 -17.27 -3.07 -47.41
CA ILE A 8 -17.98 -3.48 -46.18
C ILE A 8 -17.12 -4.44 -45.35
N LEU A 9 -16.15 -5.13 -45.96
CA LEU A 9 -15.22 -5.99 -45.24
C LEU A 9 -14.07 -5.22 -44.57
N LEU A 10 -13.82 -3.97 -44.96
CA LEU A 10 -12.78 -3.12 -44.36
C LEU A 10 -13.30 -2.29 -43.17
N LEU A 11 -14.63 -2.22 -42.98
CA LEU A 11 -15.28 -1.47 -41.90
C LEU A 11 -15.64 -2.33 -40.68
N VAL A 12 -15.41 -3.65 -40.73
CA VAL A 12 -15.67 -4.60 -39.63
C VAL A 12 -14.39 -4.96 -38.85
N VAL A 13 -13.22 -4.48 -39.28
CA VAL A 13 -11.92 -4.75 -38.60
C VAL A 13 -11.53 -3.63 -37.61
N ILE A 14 -12.30 -2.55 -37.51
CA ILE A 14 -12.01 -1.42 -36.60
C ILE A 14 -12.76 -1.52 -35.24
N SER A 15 -13.65 -2.50 -35.05
CA SER A 15 -14.50 -2.58 -33.85
C SER A 15 -14.17 -3.71 -32.87
N LEU A 16 -12.96 -4.26 -32.87
CA LEU A 16 -12.55 -5.35 -31.95
C LEU A 16 -11.22 -5.14 -31.21
N VAL A 17 -10.69 -3.91 -31.20
CA VAL A 17 -9.76 -3.46 -30.15
C VAL A 17 -10.55 -2.68 -29.10
N GLY A 18 -11.64 -3.29 -28.65
CA GLY A 18 -12.22 -3.03 -27.35
C GLY A 18 -11.51 -3.89 -26.31
N CYS A 19 -10.18 -3.81 -26.23
CA CYS A 19 -9.46 -4.30 -25.07
C CYS A 19 -9.79 -3.35 -23.93
N ILE A 20 -10.84 -3.73 -23.20
CA ILE A 20 -11.05 -3.62 -21.76
C ILE A 20 -9.87 -2.91 -21.07
N ASN A 21 -9.80 -1.59 -21.19
CA ASN A 21 -9.14 -0.75 -20.21
C ASN A 21 -10.12 -0.61 -19.04
N ASN A 22 -10.37 -1.73 -18.35
CA ASN A 22 -10.68 -1.65 -16.93
C ASN A 22 -9.35 -1.38 -16.23
N THR A 23 -8.83 -0.18 -16.45
CA THR A 23 -7.99 0.46 -15.44
C THR A 23 -8.96 0.72 -14.30
N THR A 24 -9.09 -0.24 -13.39
CA THR A 24 -9.51 0.03 -12.03
C THR A 24 -8.40 0.88 -11.42
N VAL A 25 -8.34 2.15 -11.83
CA VAL A 25 -7.95 3.21 -10.92
C VAL A 25 -8.99 3.09 -9.83
N VAL A 26 -8.63 2.34 -8.78
CA VAL A 26 -9.38 2.36 -7.53
C VAL A 26 -9.38 3.82 -7.13
N LYS A 27 -10.47 4.51 -7.47
CA LYS A 27 -10.78 5.83 -6.95
C LYS A 27 -10.94 5.63 -5.44
N GLU A 28 -9.85 5.78 -4.70
CA GLU A 28 -9.80 5.83 -3.24
C GLU A 28 -10.60 7.03 -2.64
N ASN A 29 -11.47 7.69 -3.42
CA ASN A 29 -12.07 8.97 -3.06
C ASN A 29 -13.61 9.00 -3.03
N GLU A 30 -14.32 7.88 -3.18
CA GLU A 30 -15.81 7.91 -3.26
C GLU A 30 -16.57 7.28 -2.06
N ALA A 31 -15.92 7.07 -0.91
CA ALA A 31 -16.62 6.67 0.31
C ALA A 31 -16.36 7.57 1.53
N VAL A 32 -16.03 8.84 1.34
CA VAL A 32 -16.24 9.83 2.42
C VAL A 32 -17.74 10.11 2.46
N LYS A 33 -18.50 9.25 3.14
CA LYS A 33 -19.83 9.66 3.62
C LYS A 33 -19.60 10.99 4.34
N LYS A 34 -20.32 12.04 3.95
CA LYS A 34 -20.42 13.27 4.73
C LYS A 34 -21.04 12.89 6.08
N ILE A 35 -20.20 12.46 7.02
CA ILE A 35 -20.63 12.23 8.39
C ILE A 35 -20.77 13.64 8.98
N ASP A 36 -22.02 14.05 9.19
CA ASP A 36 -22.38 15.39 9.65
C ASP A 36 -21.94 15.58 11.11
N SER A 37 -21.37 16.76 11.41
CA SER A 37 -20.34 16.95 12.44
C SER A 37 -20.86 17.22 13.86
N LYS A 38 -21.97 16.59 14.31
CA LYS A 38 -22.51 16.86 15.65
C LYS A 38 -22.50 15.70 16.66
N SER A 39 -22.08 14.50 16.27
CA SER A 39 -21.96 13.38 17.22
C SER A 39 -21.06 12.24 16.71
N ILE A 40 -19.94 12.56 16.05
CA ILE A 40 -19.03 11.53 15.56
C ILE A 40 -18.16 11.08 16.72
N ASN A 41 -18.32 9.82 17.13
CA ASN A 41 -17.35 9.17 18.00
C ASN A 41 -16.14 8.76 17.16
N TYR A 42 -15.14 9.65 17.06
CA TYR A 42 -13.97 9.45 16.21
C TYR A 42 -13.19 8.18 16.56
N GLU A 43 -13.10 7.82 17.84
CA GLU A 43 -12.45 6.57 18.28
C GLU A 43 -13.18 5.36 17.69
N GLU A 44 -14.51 5.31 17.81
CA GLU A 44 -15.31 4.21 17.30
C GLU A 44 -15.25 4.11 15.77
N VAL A 45 -15.32 5.23 15.06
CA VAL A 45 -15.21 5.21 13.58
C VAL A 45 -13.81 4.79 13.15
N SER A 46 -12.77 5.17 13.89
CA SER A 46 -11.39 4.76 13.58
C SER A 46 -11.16 3.26 13.70
N LYS A 47 -11.97 2.52 14.48
CA LYS A 47 -11.86 1.05 14.60
C LYS A 47 -12.04 0.31 13.28
N MET A 48 -12.60 0.94 12.25
CA MET A 48 -12.59 0.38 10.88
C MET A 48 -11.16 0.06 10.39
N LEU A 49 -10.16 0.79 10.89
CA LEU A 49 -8.75 0.61 10.58
C LEU A 49 -8.07 -0.49 11.41
N GLU A 50 -8.71 -1.01 12.48
CA GLU A 50 -8.13 -2.07 13.35
C GLU A 50 -7.75 -3.33 12.56
N HIS A 51 -8.36 -3.52 11.40
CA HIS A 51 -8.16 -4.66 10.51
C HIS A 51 -7.21 -4.37 9.34
N GLU A 52 -6.57 -3.21 9.32
CA GLU A 52 -5.51 -2.89 8.36
C GLU A 52 -4.14 -3.29 8.92
N ILE A 53 -3.32 -3.92 8.08
CA ILE A 53 -1.95 -4.31 8.43
C ILE A 53 -0.96 -3.70 7.45
N ASN A 54 0.13 -3.14 7.97
CA ASN A 54 1.15 -2.44 7.21
C ASN A 54 2.53 -3.03 7.56
N TYR A 55 3.26 -3.50 6.55
CA TYR A 55 4.64 -3.99 6.69
C TYR A 55 5.59 -3.06 5.94
N LEU A 56 6.32 -2.23 6.66
CA LEU A 56 7.07 -1.11 6.09
C LEU A 56 8.55 -1.17 6.48
N PHE A 57 9.40 -0.61 5.63
CA PHE A 57 10.79 -0.36 6.00
C PHE A 57 10.94 1.00 6.66
N TYR A 58 11.76 1.08 7.70
CA TYR A 58 12.14 2.32 8.36
C TYR A 58 13.50 2.79 7.86
N HIS A 59 13.57 4.05 7.40
CA HIS A 59 14.77 4.66 6.85
C HIS A 59 15.16 5.88 7.69
N GLU A 60 16.40 5.90 8.19
CA GLU A 60 16.96 7.05 8.90
C GLU A 60 17.27 8.22 7.94
N PRO A 61 17.26 9.48 8.40
CA PRO A 61 17.11 9.91 9.81
C PRO A 61 15.67 10.11 10.27
N LEU A 62 14.71 10.27 9.35
CA LEU A 62 13.34 10.68 9.64
C LEU A 62 12.39 10.07 8.61
N GLN A 63 11.56 9.10 9.04
CA GLN A 63 10.55 8.49 8.19
C GLN A 63 9.22 9.25 8.34
N GLN A 64 8.64 9.65 7.21
CA GLN A 64 7.30 10.23 7.16
C GLN A 64 6.25 9.13 6.97
N PHE A 65 5.16 9.26 7.71
CA PHE A 65 4.00 8.37 7.66
C PHE A 65 2.78 9.19 7.27
N THR A 66 1.92 8.63 6.42
CA THR A 66 0.62 9.19 6.10
C THR A 66 -0.45 8.17 6.44
N ILE A 67 -1.35 8.51 7.35
CA ILE A 67 -2.52 7.72 7.73
C ILE A 67 -3.76 8.34 7.13
N TYR A 68 -4.66 7.49 6.64
CA TYR A 68 -5.94 7.89 6.06
C TYR A 68 -7.05 7.49 7.01
N PHE A 69 -7.76 8.47 7.55
CA PHE A 69 -8.90 8.22 8.42
C PHE A 69 -10.21 8.12 7.62
N PRO A 70 -11.22 7.41 8.15
CA PRO A 70 -12.57 7.35 7.57
C PRO A 70 -13.41 8.63 7.81
N PHE A 71 -12.78 9.71 8.29
CA PHE A 71 -13.40 11.00 8.58
C PHE A 71 -12.42 12.14 8.33
N GLN A 72 -12.92 13.38 8.31
CA GLN A 72 -12.11 14.57 8.05
C GLN A 72 -11.25 14.93 9.27
N ILE A 73 -10.06 14.33 9.35
CA ILE A 73 -9.10 14.51 10.44
C ILE A 73 -8.68 15.98 10.61
N GLU A 74 -8.66 16.77 9.54
CA GLU A 74 -8.30 18.20 9.63
C GLU A 74 -9.26 19.01 10.53
N LYS A 75 -10.49 18.52 10.74
CA LYS A 75 -11.51 19.23 11.51
C LYS A 75 -11.47 18.95 13.01
N ILE A 76 -10.68 17.98 13.46
CA ILE A 76 -10.71 17.57 14.88
C ILE A 76 -9.78 18.42 15.76
N GLY A 77 -8.89 19.23 15.17
CA GLY A 77 -8.01 20.15 15.91
C GLY A 77 -6.96 19.44 16.77
N ILE A 78 -6.17 18.53 16.17
CA ILE A 78 -5.08 17.84 16.89
C ILE A 78 -3.97 18.83 17.21
N GLN A 79 -3.62 18.94 18.49
CA GLN A 79 -2.48 19.71 18.98
C GLN A 79 -1.23 18.85 19.18
N GLN A 80 -1.39 17.63 19.71
CA GLN A 80 -0.30 16.70 20.00
C GLN A 80 -0.70 15.27 19.66
N ALA A 81 0.29 14.43 19.35
CA ALA A 81 0.09 13.01 19.08
C ALA A 81 1.16 12.16 19.79
N PHE A 82 0.78 10.92 20.12
CA PHE A 82 1.63 9.89 20.70
C PHE A 82 1.28 8.55 20.05
N LEU A 83 2.26 7.67 19.85
CA LEU A 83 2.00 6.34 19.31
C LEU A 83 1.97 5.31 20.43
N TYR A 84 1.04 4.39 20.29
CA TYR A 84 0.82 3.29 21.20
C TYR A 84 0.77 1.97 20.41
N LEU A 85 1.26 0.92 21.05
CA LEU A 85 0.94 -0.46 20.71
C LEU A 85 -0.04 -0.98 21.75
N ASN A 86 -1.31 -1.09 21.35
CA ASN A 86 -2.43 -1.35 22.25
C ASN A 86 -2.45 -0.30 23.38
N GLU A 87 -2.21 -0.71 24.63
CA GLU A 87 -2.16 0.19 25.79
C GLU A 87 -0.76 0.73 26.14
N LYS A 88 0.28 0.25 25.45
CA LYS A 88 1.66 0.62 25.75
C LYS A 88 2.10 1.79 24.88
N LEU A 89 2.50 2.89 25.51
CA LEU A 89 3.16 4.00 24.81
C LEU A 89 4.48 3.50 24.19
N VAL A 90 4.64 3.70 22.88
CA VAL A 90 5.86 3.32 22.15
C VAL A 90 6.72 4.51 21.78
N THR A 91 6.13 5.68 21.49
CA THR A 91 6.90 6.92 21.30
C THR A 91 6.07 8.17 21.59
N LYS A 92 6.77 9.21 22.06
CA LYS A 92 6.27 10.61 22.10
C LYS A 92 6.96 11.51 21.08
N ASN A 93 7.98 11.01 20.39
CA ASN A 93 8.82 11.76 19.49
C ASN A 93 8.19 11.81 18.08
N ILE A 94 7.03 12.45 18.02
CA ILE A 94 6.25 12.60 16.79
C ILE A 94 6.14 14.08 16.44
N GLU A 95 6.42 14.40 15.20
CA GLU A 95 6.16 15.71 14.62
C GLU A 95 5.01 15.59 13.61
N ILE A 96 3.92 16.31 13.86
CA ILE A 96 2.82 16.38 12.88
C ILE A 96 3.17 17.38 11.80
N LEU A 97 3.21 16.93 10.55
CA LEU A 97 3.62 17.74 9.41
C LEU A 97 2.44 18.40 8.71
N SER A 98 1.32 17.68 8.54
CA SER A 98 0.13 18.24 7.88
C SER A 98 -1.15 17.46 8.16
N PHE A 99 -2.28 18.18 8.05
CA PHE A 99 -3.63 17.62 7.95
C PHE A 99 -4.24 18.06 6.63
N HIS A 100 -4.80 17.13 5.87
CA HIS A 100 -5.53 17.48 4.65
C HIS A 100 -6.69 16.53 4.44
N ASN A 101 -7.91 17.06 4.54
CA ASN A 101 -9.16 16.28 4.51
C ASN A 101 -9.14 15.15 5.55
N ASN A 102 -8.94 13.91 5.09
CA ASN A 102 -8.88 12.72 5.92
C ASN A 102 -7.46 12.17 6.12
N LYS A 103 -6.44 12.88 5.64
CA LYS A 103 -5.03 12.47 5.69
C LYS A 103 -4.31 13.18 6.85
N LEU A 104 -3.59 12.39 7.64
CA LEU A 104 -2.65 12.87 8.64
C LEU A 104 -1.24 12.44 8.23
N THR A 105 -0.36 13.40 8.01
CA THR A 105 1.06 13.13 7.78
C THR A 105 1.88 13.56 8.98
N PHE A 106 2.71 12.66 9.48
CA PHE A 106 3.59 12.89 10.62
C PHE A 106 4.95 12.22 10.41
N GLN A 107 5.90 12.55 11.26
CA GLN A 107 7.25 12.03 11.24
C GLN A 107 7.59 11.47 12.61
N ILE A 108 8.33 10.36 12.63
CA ILE A 108 8.85 9.76 13.86
C ILE A 108 10.36 9.99 13.89
N GLY A 109 10.88 10.50 15.00
CA GLY A 109 12.30 10.81 15.16
C GLY A 109 13.16 9.65 15.67
N GLU A 110 12.58 8.47 15.85
CA GLU A 110 13.26 7.27 16.35
C GLU A 110 12.63 6.01 15.75
N PHE A 111 13.37 4.89 15.76
CA PHE A 111 12.83 3.62 15.31
C PHE A 111 11.77 3.09 16.28
N VAL A 112 10.56 2.86 15.76
CA VAL A 112 9.43 2.28 16.51
C VAL A 112 9.01 0.98 15.82
N PRO A 113 9.37 -0.20 16.38
CA PRO A 113 9.15 -1.48 15.68
C PRO A 113 7.70 -1.76 15.33
N GLU A 114 6.76 -1.35 16.19
CA GLU A 114 5.34 -1.60 15.99
C GLU A 114 4.48 -0.54 16.68
N PHE A 115 3.36 -0.17 16.05
CA PHE A 115 2.29 0.62 16.65
C PHE A 115 0.94 0.35 15.96
N ASN A 116 -0.17 0.63 16.63
CA ASN A 116 -1.52 0.47 16.05
C ASN A 116 -2.54 1.52 16.50
N ILE A 117 -2.17 2.37 17.45
CA ILE A 117 -3.02 3.44 17.99
C ILE A 117 -2.22 4.74 18.01
N MET A 118 -2.87 5.83 17.61
CA MET A 118 -2.42 7.19 17.83
C MET A 118 -3.31 7.85 18.87
N GLN A 119 -2.75 8.17 20.03
CA GLN A 119 -3.42 8.99 21.02
C GLN A 119 -3.16 10.46 20.69
N VAL A 120 -4.22 11.24 20.50
CA VAL A 120 -4.14 12.65 20.17
C VAL A 120 -4.71 13.50 21.30
N ILE A 121 -4.08 14.64 21.56
CA ILE A 121 -4.62 15.70 22.43
C ILE A 121 -5.13 16.80 21.50
N LEU A 122 -6.40 17.16 21.65
CA LEU A 122 -7.05 18.20 20.87
C LEU A 122 -6.80 19.59 21.45
N GLU A 123 -7.03 20.63 20.66
CA GLU A 123 -7.02 22.03 21.12
C GLU A 123 -7.97 22.29 22.30
N SER A 124 -9.06 21.51 22.39
CA SER A 124 -10.00 21.55 23.52
C SER A 124 -9.43 20.95 24.82
N GLY A 125 -8.30 20.25 24.75
CA GLY A 125 -7.74 19.44 25.83
C GLY A 125 -8.32 18.01 25.92
N GLU A 126 -9.28 17.67 25.08
CA GLU A 126 -9.81 16.30 24.97
C GLU A 126 -8.74 15.34 24.45
N ILE A 127 -8.78 14.10 24.91
CA ILE A 127 -7.88 13.02 24.48
C ILE A 127 -8.68 12.01 23.70
N LEU A 128 -8.23 11.69 22.48
CA LEU A 128 -8.80 10.64 21.65
C LEU A 128 -7.77 9.55 21.34
N ARG A 129 -8.21 8.29 21.30
CA ARG A 129 -7.42 7.15 20.85
C ARG A 129 -7.91 6.68 19.49
N LEU A 130 -7.17 7.03 18.46
CA LEU A 130 -7.50 6.70 17.08
C LEU A 130 -6.75 5.45 16.65
N TYR A 131 -7.46 4.43 16.19
CA TYR A 131 -6.84 3.27 15.55
C TYR A 131 -6.25 3.70 14.21
N THR A 132 -5.07 3.19 13.90
CA THR A 132 -4.32 3.56 12.69
C THR A 132 -4.13 2.39 11.73
N GLY A 133 -4.58 1.20 12.10
CA GLY A 133 -4.07 -0.06 11.56
C GLY A 133 -2.74 -0.42 12.19
N THR A 134 -2.43 -1.72 12.20
CA THR A 134 -1.19 -2.24 12.77
C THR A 134 -0.04 -2.01 11.80
N HIS A 135 1.02 -1.35 12.29
CA HIS A 135 2.22 -1.03 11.52
C HIS A 135 3.39 -1.82 12.09
N TYR A 136 4.01 -2.65 11.27
CA TYR A 136 5.27 -3.34 11.54
C TYR A 136 6.39 -2.65 10.77
N LEU A 137 7.40 -2.14 11.48
CA LEU A 137 8.54 -1.44 10.89
C LEU A 137 9.81 -2.29 10.99
N GLU A 138 10.54 -2.39 9.88
CA GLU A 138 11.83 -3.07 9.81
C GLU A 138 12.96 -2.08 9.50
N GLU A 139 14.04 -2.08 10.30
CA GLU A 139 15.19 -1.22 10.02
C GLU A 139 15.82 -1.56 8.67
N TRP A 140 15.98 -0.55 7.81
CA TRP A 140 16.74 -0.67 6.57
C TRP A 140 17.88 0.34 6.52
N LYS A 141 19.12 -0.18 6.42
CA LYS A 141 20.35 0.61 6.60
C LYS A 141 21.02 1.06 5.31
N MET A 142 20.44 0.75 4.15
CA MET A 142 21.03 1.18 2.88
C MET A 142 20.48 2.55 2.46
N PRO A 143 21.34 3.51 2.10
CA PRO A 143 20.87 4.80 1.62
C PRO A 143 20.03 4.60 0.35
N LEU A 144 18.83 5.19 0.33
CA LEU A 144 18.00 5.29 -0.86
C LEU A 144 18.68 6.22 -1.87
N ASN A 145 19.67 5.70 -2.60
CA ASN A 145 20.16 6.32 -3.81
C ASN A 145 19.12 6.05 -4.90
N LYS A 146 17.99 6.77 -4.83
CA LYS A 146 16.91 6.68 -5.81
C LYS A 146 17.54 6.96 -7.18
N PRO A 147 17.61 5.97 -8.09
CA PRO A 147 18.07 6.25 -9.43
C PRO A 147 17.08 7.22 -10.08
N ASP A 148 17.59 8.13 -10.93
CA ASP A 148 16.79 8.85 -11.92
C ASP A 148 16.30 7.84 -12.98
N MET A 149 15.39 6.97 -12.56
CA MET A 149 14.73 5.99 -13.38
C MET A 149 13.23 6.19 -13.20
N GLU A 150 12.56 6.50 -14.31
CA GLU A 150 11.13 6.36 -14.40
C GLU A 150 10.80 4.85 -14.36
N SER A 151 9.79 4.52 -13.55
CA SER A 151 9.30 3.16 -13.41
C SER A 151 7.79 3.18 -13.58
N HIS A 152 7.29 2.19 -14.30
CA HIS A 152 5.86 1.95 -14.45
C HIS A 152 5.51 0.69 -13.67
N VAL A 153 4.63 0.83 -12.69
CA VAL A 153 4.21 -0.25 -11.80
C VAL A 153 2.75 -0.55 -12.07
N ILE A 154 2.44 -1.80 -12.43
CA ILE A 154 1.09 -2.29 -12.64
C ILE A 154 0.83 -3.40 -11.63
N ASN A 155 -0.13 -3.16 -10.75
CA ASN A 155 -0.50 -4.10 -9.70
C ASN A 155 -1.84 -4.75 -10.01
N ALA A 156 -1.94 -6.05 -9.73
CA ALA A 156 -3.17 -6.82 -9.84
C ALA A 156 -3.31 -7.76 -8.64
N HIS A 157 -4.54 -8.00 -8.20
CA HIS A 157 -4.82 -8.99 -7.18
C HIS A 157 -6.10 -9.75 -7.49
N SER A 158 -6.16 -11.01 -7.08
CA SER A 158 -7.36 -11.85 -7.21
C SER A 158 -7.33 -13.00 -6.21
N PHE A 159 -8.50 -13.54 -5.87
CA PHE A 159 -8.56 -14.79 -5.12
C PHE A 159 -8.58 -15.99 -6.07
N ILE A 160 -7.59 -16.88 -5.94
CA ILE A 160 -7.47 -18.11 -6.71
C ILE A 160 -7.16 -19.24 -5.71
N ASN A 161 -7.93 -20.34 -5.74
CA ASN A 161 -7.67 -21.53 -4.92
C ASN A 161 -7.44 -21.25 -3.42
N GLN A 162 -8.28 -20.41 -2.82
CA GLN A 162 -8.17 -20.00 -1.41
C GLN A 162 -6.90 -19.20 -1.06
N MET A 163 -6.18 -18.68 -2.06
CA MET A 163 -5.07 -17.76 -1.89
C MET A 163 -5.46 -16.42 -2.49
N LEU A 164 -5.17 -15.33 -1.79
CA LEU A 164 -5.08 -14.02 -2.40
C LEU A 164 -3.76 -13.99 -3.17
N GLU A 165 -3.83 -14.02 -4.48
CA GLU A 165 -2.68 -13.84 -5.36
C GLU A 165 -2.56 -12.36 -5.70
N TYR A 166 -1.46 -11.76 -5.29
CA TYR A 166 -1.05 -10.42 -5.68
C TYR A 166 0.09 -10.52 -6.69
N THR A 167 0.03 -9.74 -7.75
CA THR A 167 1.05 -9.64 -8.79
C THR A 167 1.41 -8.17 -8.99
N SER A 168 2.69 -7.88 -9.11
CA SER A 168 3.17 -6.57 -9.52
C SER A 168 4.14 -6.74 -10.69
N ASP A 169 3.80 -6.07 -11.79
CA ASP A 169 4.56 -5.99 -13.02
C ASP A 169 5.23 -4.61 -13.07
N ILE A 170 6.57 -4.58 -13.07
CA ILE A 170 7.36 -3.36 -13.00
C ILE A 170 8.20 -3.24 -14.26
N THR A 171 7.98 -2.19 -15.03
CA THR A 171 8.77 -1.85 -16.21
C THR A 171 9.74 -0.73 -15.87
N LEU A 172 11.03 -0.94 -16.17
CA LEU A 172 12.09 0.05 -15.97
C LEU A 172 12.58 0.60 -17.32
N ASP A 173 12.61 1.92 -17.48
CA ASP A 173 12.93 2.53 -18.77
C ASP A 173 14.38 2.35 -19.22
N ARG A 174 15.30 2.02 -18.30
CA ARG A 174 16.72 1.79 -18.60
C ARG A 174 17.28 0.66 -17.76
N LEU A 175 17.62 -0.44 -18.42
CA LEU A 175 18.38 -1.54 -17.84
C LEU A 175 19.68 -1.74 -18.59
N ASN A 176 20.78 -1.60 -17.86
CA ASN A 176 22.02 -2.28 -18.19
C ASN A 176 21.93 -3.65 -17.52
N ASP A 177 22.23 -4.74 -18.24
CA ASP A 177 22.08 -6.16 -17.87
C ASP A 177 22.49 -6.53 -16.44
N LEU A 178 21.61 -6.31 -15.46
CA LEU A 178 21.93 -6.49 -14.06
C LEU A 178 20.86 -7.32 -13.34
N GLU A 179 21.32 -8.08 -12.36
CA GLU A 179 20.51 -8.89 -11.45
C GLU A 179 19.61 -7.94 -10.65
N ILE A 180 18.30 -8.17 -10.76
CA ILE A 180 17.29 -7.49 -9.96
C ILE A 180 16.88 -8.41 -8.84
N LYS A 181 16.84 -7.88 -7.62
CA LYS A 181 16.33 -8.57 -6.44
C LYS A 181 15.23 -7.72 -5.81
N VAL A 182 14.26 -8.41 -5.22
CA VAL A 182 13.16 -7.82 -4.47
C VAL A 182 13.36 -8.17 -3.01
N LEU A 183 13.37 -7.17 -2.15
CA LEU A 183 13.33 -7.34 -0.71
C LEU A 183 11.96 -6.92 -0.20
N LEU A 184 11.37 -7.81 0.58
CA LEU A 184 10.13 -7.60 1.29
C LEU A 184 10.44 -7.65 2.80
N PRO A 185 9.65 -6.97 3.65
CA PRO A 185 9.83 -7.06 5.09
C PRO A 185 9.81 -8.51 5.57
N THR A 186 10.74 -8.86 6.44
CA THR A 186 10.94 -10.19 7.00
C THR A 186 9.65 -10.71 7.65
N LEU A 187 9.00 -9.89 8.47
CA LEU A 187 7.72 -10.26 9.12
C LEU A 187 6.61 -10.56 8.09
N PHE A 188 6.58 -9.83 6.97
CA PHE A 188 5.62 -10.08 5.90
C PHE A 188 5.88 -11.45 5.25
N VAL A 189 7.14 -11.75 4.93
CA VAL A 189 7.54 -13.03 4.32
C VAL A 189 7.27 -14.21 5.26
N GLU A 190 7.67 -14.09 6.52
CA GLU A 190 7.58 -15.17 7.52
C GLU A 190 6.14 -15.45 7.95
N GLN A 191 5.36 -14.41 8.30
CA GLN A 191 3.99 -14.59 8.78
C GLN A 191 3.07 -15.12 7.68
N LEU A 192 3.27 -14.67 6.44
CA LEU A 192 2.43 -15.05 5.30
C LEU A 192 2.98 -16.26 4.53
N LYS A 193 4.14 -16.79 4.95
CA LYS A 193 4.85 -17.92 4.32
C LYS A 193 5.06 -17.71 2.82
N ILE A 194 5.38 -16.47 2.44
CA ILE A 194 5.60 -16.09 1.05
C ILE A 194 6.92 -16.72 0.62
N LYS A 195 6.89 -17.53 -0.44
CA LYS A 195 8.14 -17.91 -1.12
C LYS A 195 8.71 -16.67 -1.78
N GLN A 196 10.02 -16.49 -1.74
CA GLN A 196 10.64 -15.33 -2.40
C GLN A 196 10.13 -15.21 -3.84
N PRO A 197 9.84 -13.98 -4.28
CA PRO A 197 9.26 -13.74 -5.58
C PRO A 197 10.11 -14.36 -6.70
N GLU A 198 9.50 -15.19 -7.53
CA GLU A 198 10.09 -15.60 -8.79
C GLU A 198 10.01 -14.42 -9.76
N ILE A 199 11.16 -13.97 -10.23
CA ILE A 199 11.27 -12.85 -11.15
C ILE A 199 11.26 -13.39 -12.57
N ASP A 200 10.15 -13.21 -13.28
CA ASP A 200 10.08 -13.44 -14.72
C ASP A 200 10.48 -12.16 -15.46
N ARG A 201 11.46 -12.25 -16.37
CA ARG A 201 11.99 -11.13 -17.14
C ARG A 201 11.55 -11.23 -18.59
N SER A 202 10.74 -10.28 -19.01
CA SER A 202 10.43 -10.05 -20.42
C SER A 202 10.89 -8.65 -20.83
N GLY A 203 12.08 -8.59 -21.44
CA GLY A 203 12.74 -7.31 -21.77
C GLY A 203 13.12 -6.53 -20.50
N ASN A 204 12.44 -5.39 -20.30
CA ASN A 204 12.62 -4.50 -19.15
C ASN A 204 11.50 -4.62 -18.10
N THR A 205 10.62 -5.60 -18.24
CA THR A 205 9.52 -5.85 -17.30
C THR A 205 9.86 -7.01 -16.37
N PHE A 206 9.64 -6.78 -15.08
CA PHE A 206 9.85 -7.74 -13.99
C PHE A 206 8.51 -8.02 -13.36
N LYS A 207 8.15 -9.28 -13.27
CA LYS A 207 6.94 -9.72 -12.61
C LYS A 207 7.30 -10.38 -11.30
N TYR A 208 6.57 -10.05 -10.25
CA TYR A 208 6.60 -10.83 -9.02
C TYR A 208 5.22 -11.14 -8.47
N MET A 209 5.11 -12.24 -7.74
CA MET A 209 3.86 -12.72 -7.20
C MET A 209 3.98 -13.04 -5.71
N VAL A 210 2.97 -12.64 -4.96
CA VAL A 210 2.79 -12.96 -3.54
C VAL A 210 1.49 -13.75 -3.39
N LYS A 211 1.50 -14.84 -2.62
CA LYS A 211 0.29 -15.63 -2.32
C LYS A 211 0.03 -15.63 -0.83
N ILE A 212 -1.12 -15.12 -0.43
CA ILE A 212 -1.51 -15.01 0.97
C ILE A 212 -2.68 -15.96 1.24
N PRO A 213 -2.59 -16.89 2.22
CA PRO A 213 -3.68 -17.78 2.56
C PRO A 213 -4.95 -17.03 2.99
N LYS A 214 -6.09 -17.36 2.39
CA LYS A 214 -7.40 -16.79 2.78
C LYS A 214 -7.71 -17.06 4.25
N GLU A 215 -7.31 -18.21 4.79
CA GLU A 215 -7.48 -18.54 6.20
C GLU A 215 -6.80 -17.51 7.12
N TYR A 216 -5.56 -17.13 6.82
CA TYR A 216 -4.84 -16.11 7.58
C TYR A 216 -5.60 -14.77 7.56
N LEU A 217 -6.09 -14.35 6.39
CA LEU A 217 -6.87 -13.13 6.23
C LEU A 217 -8.17 -13.17 7.04
N GLN A 218 -8.86 -14.32 7.05
CA GLN A 218 -10.14 -14.48 7.75
C GLN A 218 -9.98 -14.56 9.27
N VAL A 219 -9.01 -15.33 9.76
CA VAL A 219 -8.74 -15.49 11.21
C VAL A 219 -8.38 -14.14 11.84
N ASN A 220 -7.58 -13.34 11.14
CA ASN A 220 -7.15 -12.02 11.59
C ASN A 220 -8.10 -10.90 11.15
N LYS A 221 -9.20 -11.22 10.46
CA LYS A 221 -10.22 -10.28 9.94
C LYS A 221 -9.65 -9.15 9.08
N ILE A 222 -8.56 -9.40 8.36
CA ILE A 222 -7.82 -8.37 7.63
C ILE A 222 -8.65 -7.80 6.47
N THR A 223 -8.72 -6.48 6.37
CA THR A 223 -9.44 -5.74 5.32
C THR A 223 -8.51 -5.09 4.30
N ASN A 224 -7.27 -4.80 4.68
CA ASN A 224 -6.25 -4.25 3.79
C ASN A 224 -4.85 -4.69 4.24
N ILE A 225 -3.97 -4.97 3.28
CA ILE A 225 -2.55 -5.20 3.54
C ILE A 225 -1.73 -4.21 2.72
N THR A 226 -0.94 -3.38 3.39
CA THR A 226 0.07 -2.52 2.77
C THR A 226 1.44 -3.13 3.02
N PHE A 227 2.31 -3.15 2.02
CA PHE A 227 3.70 -3.51 2.23
C PHE A 227 4.64 -2.75 1.29
N GLU A 228 5.88 -2.60 1.73
CA GLU A 228 6.93 -2.01 0.89
C GLU A 228 7.77 -3.10 0.22
N ALA A 229 8.15 -2.86 -1.02
CA ALA A 229 9.06 -3.71 -1.78
C ALA A 229 10.26 -2.87 -2.23
N ILE A 230 11.46 -3.26 -1.79
CA ILE A 230 12.70 -2.64 -2.23
C ILE A 230 13.21 -3.41 -3.44
N TRP A 231 13.36 -2.71 -4.54
CA TRP A 231 13.96 -3.22 -5.77
C TRP A 231 15.39 -2.72 -5.86
N PHE A 232 16.33 -3.63 -6.05
CA PHE A 232 17.73 -3.26 -6.17
C PHE A 232 18.42 -3.87 -7.36
N GLN A 233 19.23 -3.03 -7.99
CA GLN A 233 20.09 -3.37 -9.10
C GLN A 233 21.52 -3.48 -8.56
N GLU A 234 22.03 -4.70 -8.49
CA GLU A 234 23.37 -4.96 -7.97
C GLU A 234 24.41 -4.58 -9.05
N LYS A 235 24.97 -3.36 -8.98
CA LYS A 235 26.21 -3.04 -9.70
C LYS A 235 27.38 -3.19 -8.74
N THR A 236 28.45 -3.84 -9.20
CA THR A 236 29.75 -3.92 -8.53
C THR A 236 30.10 -2.61 -7.83
N ASN A 237 30.00 -2.64 -6.49
CA ASN A 237 30.43 -1.66 -5.49
C ASN A 237 29.63 -0.35 -5.29
N GLN A 238 28.50 -0.10 -5.97
CA GLN A 238 27.69 1.12 -5.74
C GLN A 238 26.19 0.91 -6.00
N GLY A 239 25.61 -0.21 -5.53
CA GLY A 239 24.22 -0.62 -5.83
C GLY A 239 23.21 0.53 -5.92
N LYS A 240 22.32 0.47 -6.91
CA LYS A 240 21.22 1.43 -7.09
C LYS A 240 19.92 0.79 -6.60
N TYR A 241 19.12 1.55 -5.86
CA TYR A 241 17.93 1.04 -5.17
C TYR A 241 16.74 1.95 -5.46
N PHE A 242 15.56 1.40 -5.69
CA PHE A 242 14.32 2.15 -5.63
C PHE A 242 13.30 1.41 -4.76
N LEU A 243 12.59 2.18 -3.95
CA LEU A 243 11.54 1.70 -3.05
C LEU A 243 10.19 1.86 -3.77
N ILE A 244 9.43 0.79 -3.85
CA ILE A 244 8.03 0.84 -4.27
C ILE A 244 7.18 0.51 -3.05
N LYS A 245 6.22 1.40 -2.75
CA LYS A 245 5.20 1.14 -1.73
C LYS A 245 3.96 0.60 -2.42
N GLU A 246 3.49 -0.56 -1.96
CA GLU A 246 2.38 -1.28 -2.58
C GLU A 246 1.25 -1.51 -1.56
N SER A 247 0.01 -1.48 -2.04
CA SER A 247 -1.19 -1.63 -1.21
C SER A 247 -2.13 -2.63 -1.88
N VAL A 248 -2.62 -3.60 -1.10
CA VAL A 248 -3.46 -4.71 -1.54
C VAL A 248 -4.76 -4.69 -0.74
N PRO A 249 -5.85 -4.12 -1.30
CA PRO A 249 -7.15 -4.19 -0.66
C PRO A 249 -7.63 -5.64 -0.60
N VAL A 250 -8.06 -6.07 0.58
CA VAL A 250 -8.57 -7.44 0.78
C VAL A 250 -10.09 -7.39 0.74
N ASN A 251 -10.64 -7.62 -0.46
CA ASN A 251 -12.08 -7.77 -0.62
C ASN A 251 -12.46 -9.23 -0.89
N PHE A 252 -13.07 -9.88 0.09
CA PHE A 252 -13.54 -11.26 -0.04
C PHE A 252 -14.70 -11.44 -1.05
N LYS A 253 -15.22 -10.36 -1.65
CA LYS A 253 -16.32 -10.42 -2.62
C LYS A 253 -15.87 -10.86 -4.02
N ASP A 254 -14.59 -10.79 -4.35
CA ASP A 254 -14.07 -11.26 -5.64
C ASP A 254 -13.68 -12.74 -5.52
N GLY A 255 -14.57 -13.65 -5.92
CA GLY A 255 -14.19 -15.06 -6.13
C GLY A 255 -15.18 -16.14 -5.70
N THR A 256 -16.47 -15.88 -5.57
CA THR A 256 -17.47 -16.97 -5.56
C THR A 256 -17.99 -17.23 -6.98
N LYS A 257 -17.18 -17.92 -7.77
CA LYS A 257 -17.75 -18.89 -8.72
C LYS A 257 -17.56 -20.26 -8.08
N THR A 258 -18.63 -20.71 -7.43
CA THR A 258 -18.83 -22.13 -7.10
C THR A 258 -19.10 -22.90 -8.38
#